data_AF-A0A8H6CUA1-F1
#
_entry.id   AF-A0A8H6CUA1-F1
#
_cell.length_a   1.000
_cell.length_b   1.000
_cell.length_c   1.000
_cell.angle_alpha   90.00
_cell.angle_beta   90.00
_cell.angle_gamma   90.00
#
_symmetry.space_group_name_H-M   'P 1'
#
loop_
_entity.id
_entity.type
_entity.pdbx_description
1 polymer ?
#
loop_
_entity_poly.entity_id
_entity_poly.type
_entity_poly.pdbx_seq_one_letter_code
_entity_poly.pdbx_strand_id
1 'polypeptide(L)'
;MNDQPQVHDLMIVLDAISGNISQFTTLRTAIQDIVDFMVLAGCFERIGVIAYRNYTTSAVGRVIKWSGWCHPSSETSRPSSNDLIKFLKDLELPDGTEDNSYCASKMALAMACQQMRTNGTIILLYNHAPPMFGHINEDYHPYKLEQLALGGFGPIGRLFKQWIKGASVFAGTSVLAGANSVSKKAVVLSFSLSADVSDDSSTNDIREWSPYLYLSAATGGDLYRTTYERRVITRLTIGLLLSWMGTDGNIGIPESFRIAYKKTPMELFPQTEENLEKFCGTNCRNLESLNTLTTPRNCLFRVPYGGISNNYQEISILTSRHVARKYITGSEDYKNVISKRIRGIMRRNASVMTIQPLFGRLWVAVCQDPTRENANMVGKLRTQIKRIGSSGDRRQILTWLEESYTFFHEIKEDIQKQEEANQEEVYQEEVGQEEVYQEEADQVEDNSVSGLTTD
;
A
#
# COMPACT_ATOMS: atom_id res chain seq x y z
N MET A 1 27.84 -3.21 -9.65
CA MET A 1 27.07 -2.89 -8.42
C MET A 1 25.90 -3.84 -8.43
N ASN A 2 25.71 -4.64 -7.37
CA ASN A 2 24.54 -5.52 -7.26
C ASN A 2 23.32 -4.64 -7.03
N ASP A 3 22.51 -4.44 -8.07
CA ASP A 3 21.18 -3.84 -7.95
C ASP A 3 20.29 -4.82 -7.19
N GLN A 4 20.30 -4.71 -5.86
CA GLN A 4 19.28 -5.37 -5.06
C GLN A 4 17.93 -4.74 -5.41
N PRO A 5 16.87 -5.55 -5.63
CA PRO A 5 15.56 -5.04 -5.98
C PRO A 5 15.09 -4.03 -4.93
N GLN A 6 14.58 -2.88 -5.37
CA GLN A 6 14.11 -1.84 -4.47
C GLN A 6 12.94 -2.36 -3.65
N VAL A 7 13.12 -2.43 -2.33
CA VAL A 7 12.15 -3.01 -1.41
C VAL A 7 11.32 -1.91 -0.75
N HIS A 8 9.99 -1.98 -0.88
CA HIS A 8 9.06 -0.97 -0.34
C HIS A 8 8.38 -1.43 0.95
N ASP A 9 8.20 -0.49 1.88
CA ASP A 9 7.39 -0.66 3.08
C ASP A 9 6.07 0.11 2.95
N LEU A 10 5.01 -0.44 3.56
CA LEU A 10 3.70 0.22 3.66
C LEU A 10 3.38 0.53 5.11
N MET A 11 3.12 1.80 5.42
CA MET A 11 2.64 2.23 6.72
C MET A 11 1.23 2.82 6.60
N ILE A 12 0.30 2.29 7.37
CA ILE A 12 -1.06 2.82 7.48
C ILE A 12 -1.13 3.65 8.76
N VAL A 13 -1.44 4.93 8.64
CA VAL A 13 -1.64 5.84 9.76
C VAL A 13 -3.12 6.22 9.76
N LEU A 14 -3.85 5.86 10.82
CA LEU A 14 -5.28 6.13 10.91
C LEU A 14 -5.66 6.94 12.14
N ASP A 15 -6.61 7.84 11.94
CA ASP A 15 -7.38 8.51 12.97
C ASP A 15 -8.31 7.50 13.67
N ALA A 16 -8.01 7.20 14.93
CA ALA A 16 -8.78 6.29 15.77
C ALA A 16 -9.88 6.97 16.58
N ILE A 17 -10.20 8.24 16.28
CA ILE A 17 -11.36 8.99 16.78
C ILE A 17 -12.13 9.55 15.59
N SER A 18 -12.45 8.70 14.61
CA SER A 18 -13.23 9.18 13.46
C SER A 18 -14.70 9.39 13.86
N GLY A 19 -15.06 10.61 14.22
CA GLY A 19 -16.38 11.27 14.14
C GLY A 19 -17.55 10.68 14.90
N ASN A 20 -17.78 9.37 14.78
CA ASN A 20 -18.70 8.57 15.57
C ASN A 20 -18.35 7.07 15.47
N ILE A 21 -19.02 6.25 16.29
CA ILE A 21 -18.78 4.79 16.37
C ILE A 21 -18.91 4.09 15.01
N SER A 22 -19.85 4.52 14.16
CA SER A 22 -20.10 3.88 12.86
C SER A 22 -19.01 4.19 11.85
N GLN A 23 -18.56 5.44 11.78
CA GLN A 23 -17.45 5.88 10.92
C GLN A 23 -16.13 5.18 11.30
N PHE A 24 -15.81 5.10 12.58
CA PHE A 24 -14.63 4.37 13.05
C PHE A 24 -14.69 2.89 12.74
N THR A 25 -15.86 2.28 12.97
CA THR A 25 -16.07 0.89 12.62
C THR A 25 -15.90 0.65 11.12
N THR A 26 -16.41 1.56 10.29
CA THR A 26 -16.26 1.50 8.83
C THR A 26 -14.79 1.61 8.41
N LEU A 27 -14.07 2.64 8.86
CA LEU A 27 -12.65 2.82 8.54
C LEU A 27 -11.82 1.64 9.01
N ARG A 28 -11.93 1.24 10.28
CA ARG A 28 -11.24 0.09 10.86
C ARG A 28 -11.45 -1.18 10.04
N THR A 29 -12.67 -1.40 9.56
CA THR A 29 -12.99 -2.59 8.76
C THR A 29 -12.46 -2.47 7.32
N ALA A 30 -12.46 -1.27 6.74
CA ALA A 30 -11.82 -1.02 5.44
C ALA A 30 -10.30 -1.25 5.49
N ILE A 31 -9.63 -0.78 6.55
CA ILE A 31 -8.18 -1.01 6.75
C ILE A 31 -7.87 -2.50 6.88
N GLN A 32 -8.72 -3.29 7.57
CA GLN A 32 -8.54 -4.75 7.60
C GLN A 32 -8.56 -5.34 6.18
N ASP A 33 -9.54 -4.95 5.35
CA ASP A 33 -9.62 -5.42 3.96
C ASP A 33 -8.40 -5.02 3.13
N ILE A 34 -7.88 -3.80 3.33
CA ILE A 34 -6.66 -3.30 2.68
C ILE A 34 -5.44 -4.13 3.12
N VAL A 35 -5.28 -4.40 4.42
CA VAL A 35 -4.17 -5.23 4.92
C VAL A 35 -4.22 -6.63 4.33
N ASP A 36 -5.38 -7.27 4.28
CA ASP A 36 -5.48 -8.60 3.67
C ASP A 36 -5.16 -8.57 2.17
N PHE A 37 -5.61 -7.54 1.45
CA PHE A 37 -5.25 -7.36 0.05
C PHE A 37 -3.73 -7.27 -0.11
N MET A 38 -3.08 -6.43 0.69
CA MET A 38 -1.65 -6.15 0.58
C MET A 38 -0.80 -7.39 0.90
N VAL A 39 -1.27 -8.21 1.84
CA VAL A 39 -0.65 -9.51 2.14
C VAL A 39 -0.76 -10.47 0.95
N LEU A 40 -1.92 -10.51 0.27
CA LEU A 40 -2.11 -11.35 -0.91
C LEU A 40 -1.32 -10.85 -2.13
N ALA A 41 -1.24 -9.54 -2.32
CA ALA A 41 -0.46 -8.93 -3.39
C ALA A 41 1.04 -9.20 -3.21
N GLY A 42 1.52 -9.27 -1.96
CA GLY A 42 2.91 -9.63 -1.65
C GLY A 42 3.94 -8.65 -2.22
N CYS A 43 3.53 -7.39 -2.40
CA CYS A 43 4.30 -6.31 -3.02
C CYS A 43 5.07 -5.44 -2.01
N PHE A 44 4.77 -5.58 -0.72
CA PHE A 44 5.45 -4.88 0.36
C PHE A 44 6.20 -5.85 1.23
N GLU A 45 7.41 -5.46 1.61
CA GLU A 45 8.24 -6.24 2.53
C GLU A 45 7.69 -6.20 3.95
N ARG A 46 7.25 -5.01 4.36
CA ARG A 46 6.71 -4.77 5.69
C ARG A 46 5.45 -3.95 5.63
N ILE A 47 4.48 -4.33 6.44
CA ILE A 47 3.23 -3.59 6.65
C ILE A 47 3.15 -3.22 8.12
N GLY A 48 2.85 -1.97 8.42
CA GLY A 48 2.65 -1.50 9.80
C GLY A 48 1.46 -0.57 9.91
N VAL A 49 0.86 -0.51 11.10
CA VAL A 49 -0.31 0.31 11.41
C VAL A 49 -0.04 1.18 12.63
N ILE A 50 -0.12 2.50 12.45
CA ILE A 50 -0.17 3.49 13.53
C ILE A 50 -1.62 3.95 13.66
N ALA A 51 -2.19 3.79 14.84
CA ALA A 51 -3.46 4.39 15.19
C ALA A 51 -3.19 5.57 16.15
N TYR A 52 -3.70 6.75 15.81
CA TYR A 52 -3.57 7.92 16.67
C TYR A 52 -4.94 8.40 17.14
N ARG A 53 -4.94 9.09 18.27
CA ARG A 53 -6.11 9.68 18.91
C ARG A 53 -5.88 11.17 19.10
N ASN A 54 -6.88 11.86 19.63
CA ASN A 54 -6.76 13.26 19.96
C ASN A 54 -5.96 13.43 21.24
N TYR A 55 -5.35 14.60 21.41
CA TYR A 55 -4.72 14.94 22.66
C TYR A 55 -5.79 15.10 23.74
N THR A 56 -5.65 14.34 24.83
CA THR A 56 -6.46 14.51 26.04
C THR A 56 -5.63 15.12 27.15
N THR A 57 -6.27 15.94 27.99
CA THR A 57 -5.63 16.56 29.17
C THR A 57 -5.15 15.53 30.19
N SER A 58 -5.69 14.32 30.18
CA SER A 58 -5.46 13.28 31.18
C SER A 58 -4.57 12.12 30.72
N ALA A 59 -4.27 11.97 29.42
CA ALA A 59 -3.58 10.77 28.93
C ALA A 59 -2.70 10.96 27.66
N VAL A 60 -1.69 11.84 27.72
CA VAL A 60 -0.68 12.00 26.64
C VAL A 60 -0.02 10.65 26.24
N GLY A 61 0.09 9.70 27.17
CA GLY A 61 0.66 8.37 26.92
C GLY A 61 -0.24 7.36 26.17
N ARG A 62 -1.52 7.68 25.92
CA ARG A 62 -2.46 6.79 25.20
C ARG A 62 -2.85 7.30 23.81
N VAL A 63 -2.16 8.35 23.33
CA VAL A 63 -2.48 9.04 22.08
C VAL A 63 -2.09 8.23 20.85
N ILE A 64 -1.02 7.43 20.92
CA ILE A 64 -0.52 6.63 19.79
C ILE A 64 -0.49 5.14 20.17
N LYS A 65 -1.02 4.29 19.28
CA LYS A 65 -0.82 2.83 19.29
C LYS A 65 -0.08 2.43 18.01
N TRP A 66 0.91 1.55 18.13
CA TRP A 66 1.71 1.05 17.02
C TRP A 66 1.64 -0.48 16.97
N SER A 67 1.38 -1.03 15.79
CA SER A 67 1.24 -2.48 15.62
C SER A 67 2.57 -3.23 15.60
N GLY A 68 3.68 -2.54 15.30
CA GLY A 68 4.91 -3.18 14.84
C GLY A 68 4.90 -3.45 13.33
N TRP A 69 6.05 -3.83 12.78
CA TRP A 69 6.22 -4.20 11.38
C TRP A 69 5.93 -5.69 11.16
N CYS A 70 4.93 -6.00 10.33
CA CYS A 70 4.62 -7.34 9.89
C CYS A 70 5.30 -7.64 8.55
N HIS A 71 5.96 -8.80 8.43
CA HIS A 71 6.48 -9.28 7.16
C HIS A 71 5.44 -10.21 6.51
N PRO A 72 4.73 -9.77 5.45
CA PRO A 72 3.57 -10.51 4.93
C PRO A 72 3.90 -11.93 4.46
N SER A 73 5.14 -12.14 4.01
CA SER A 73 5.63 -13.40 3.46
C SER A 73 6.12 -14.40 4.51
N SER A 74 6.09 -14.05 5.81
CA SER A 74 6.60 -14.89 6.90
C SER A 74 5.57 -15.03 8.03
N GLU A 75 5.02 -16.24 8.23
CA GLU A 75 4.13 -16.52 9.37
C GLU A 75 4.86 -16.54 10.72
N THR A 76 6.17 -16.80 10.72
CA THR A 76 6.99 -16.82 11.94
C THR A 76 7.36 -15.42 12.40
N SER A 77 7.23 -14.41 11.54
CA SER A 77 7.45 -13.02 11.91
C SER A 77 6.42 -12.53 12.93
N ARG A 78 6.88 -11.75 13.91
CA ARG A 78 6.04 -11.09 14.91
C ARG A 78 6.26 -9.58 14.83
N PRO A 79 5.20 -8.78 14.70
CA PRO A 79 3.79 -9.17 14.50
C PRO A 79 3.56 -9.90 13.17
N SER A 80 2.70 -10.90 13.17
CA SER A 80 2.19 -11.54 11.96
C SER A 80 1.05 -10.73 11.35
N SER A 81 0.62 -11.08 10.13
CA SER A 81 -0.56 -10.46 9.52
C SER A 81 -1.84 -10.72 10.32
N ASN A 82 -1.92 -11.80 11.11
CA ASN A 82 -3.02 -12.01 12.04
C ASN A 82 -2.95 -11.08 13.25
N ASP A 83 -1.73 -10.78 13.71
CA ASP A 83 -1.52 -9.84 14.81
C ASP A 83 -1.88 -8.42 14.37
N LEU A 84 -1.65 -8.03 13.11
CA LEU A 84 -2.14 -6.77 12.56
C LEU A 84 -3.68 -6.68 12.56
N ILE A 85 -4.35 -7.73 12.08
CA ILE A 85 -5.82 -7.78 12.07
C ILE A 85 -6.37 -7.78 13.51
N LYS A 86 -5.70 -8.46 14.43
CA LYS A 86 -6.05 -8.45 15.85
C LYS A 86 -5.86 -7.05 16.46
N PHE A 87 -4.70 -6.43 16.21
CA PHE A 87 -4.41 -5.05 16.62
C PHE A 87 -5.52 -4.09 16.18
N LEU A 88 -5.94 -4.18 14.91
CA LEU A 88 -7.03 -3.36 14.37
C LEU A 88 -8.35 -3.62 15.11
N LYS A 89 -8.71 -4.87 15.38
CA LYS A 89 -9.94 -5.23 16.11
C LYS A 89 -9.93 -4.72 17.55
N ASP A 90 -8.77 -4.81 18.20
CA ASP A 90 -8.57 -4.44 19.60
C ASP A 90 -8.40 -2.91 19.78
N LEU A 91 -8.44 -2.13 18.70
CA LEU A 91 -8.55 -0.68 18.80
C LEU A 91 -9.90 -0.33 19.44
N GLU A 92 -9.83 0.08 20.72
CA GLU A 92 -10.98 0.57 21.48
C GLU A 92 -11.53 1.85 20.84
N LEU A 93 -12.84 2.02 20.94
CA LEU A 93 -13.49 3.28 20.67
C LEU A 93 -13.09 4.30 21.76
N PRO A 94 -12.99 5.60 21.41
CA PRO A 94 -12.89 6.64 22.42
C PRO A 94 -14.16 6.62 23.29
N ASP A 95 -13.99 6.86 24.59
CA ASP A 95 -15.13 7.15 25.47
C ASP A 95 -15.76 8.45 24.96
N GLY A 96 -17.08 8.48 24.76
CA GLY A 96 -17.81 9.56 24.08
C GLY A 96 -17.81 10.93 24.77
N THR A 97 -16.83 11.20 25.64
CA THR A 97 -16.63 12.43 26.41
C THR A 97 -15.53 13.33 25.84
N GLU A 98 -14.81 12.89 24.79
CA GLU A 98 -13.75 13.67 24.13
C GLU A 98 -14.33 14.71 23.13
N ASP A 99 -15.23 15.56 23.64
CA ASP A 99 -16.04 16.51 22.87
C ASP A 99 -15.29 17.78 22.41
N ASN A 100 -13.96 17.75 22.36
CA ASN A 100 -13.14 18.81 21.77
C ASN A 100 -11.82 18.22 21.29
N SER A 101 -11.77 17.90 20.01
CA SER A 101 -10.95 16.80 19.49
C SER A 101 -9.82 17.32 18.59
N TYR A 102 -8.61 17.44 19.16
CA TYR A 102 -7.41 17.93 18.46
C TYR A 102 -6.55 16.78 17.95
N CYS A 103 -6.56 16.60 16.62
CA CYS A 103 -5.89 15.52 15.90
C CYS A 103 -4.38 15.45 16.20
N ALA A 104 -3.90 14.31 16.71
CA ALA A 104 -2.47 14.08 16.98
C ALA A 104 -1.68 13.55 15.78
N SER A 105 -2.07 13.93 14.56
CA SER A 105 -1.44 13.45 13.33
C SER A 105 0.06 13.77 13.26
N LYS A 106 0.53 14.93 13.75
CA LYS A 106 1.98 15.23 13.83
C LYS A 106 2.73 14.25 14.72
N MET A 107 2.15 13.85 15.85
CA MET A 107 2.75 12.85 16.74
C MET A 107 2.79 11.47 16.07
N ALA A 108 1.74 11.12 15.32
CA ALA A 108 1.70 9.90 14.52
C ALA A 108 2.76 9.89 13.41
N LEU A 109 2.98 11.03 12.74
CA LEU A 109 4.01 11.19 11.72
C LEU A 109 5.42 11.20 12.30
N ALA A 110 5.63 11.77 13.50
CA ALA A 110 6.90 11.65 14.22
C ALA A 110 7.20 10.19 14.58
N MET A 111 6.20 9.44 15.04
CA MET A 111 6.30 8.01 15.28
C MET A 111 6.60 7.25 13.98
N ALA A 112 5.90 7.55 12.88
CA ALA A 112 6.17 6.95 11.56
C ALA A 112 7.63 7.15 11.17
N CYS A 113 8.13 8.39 11.23
CA CYS A 113 9.51 8.72 10.95
C CYS A 113 10.49 7.94 11.85
N GLN A 114 10.18 7.78 13.14
CA GLN A 114 11.02 6.97 14.04
C GLN A 114 11.10 5.50 13.63
N GLN A 115 9.98 4.90 13.20
CA GLN A 115 9.89 3.47 12.85
C GLN A 115 10.34 3.13 11.43
N MET A 116 10.33 4.11 10.52
CA MET A 116 10.78 3.92 9.14
C MET A 116 12.26 3.58 9.07
N ARG A 117 12.61 2.74 8.09
CA ARG A 117 14.00 2.61 7.64
C ARG A 117 14.30 3.72 6.64
N THR A 118 15.53 3.69 6.15
CA THR A 118 16.07 4.63 5.17
C THR A 118 15.50 4.42 3.77
N ASN A 119 15.04 3.21 3.50
CA ASN A 119 14.33 2.85 2.28
C ASN A 119 12.90 3.39 2.34
N GLY A 120 12.42 3.94 1.24
CA GLY A 120 11.27 3.33 0.59
C GLY A 120 9.93 3.22 1.31
N THR A 121 9.40 4.19 2.08
CA THR A 121 8.07 3.97 2.73
C THR A 121 6.91 4.69 2.02
N ILE A 122 5.82 3.96 1.73
CA ILE A 122 4.53 4.56 1.38
C ILE A 122 3.70 4.70 2.66
N ILE A 123 3.21 5.90 2.93
CA ILE A 123 2.35 6.21 4.08
C ILE A 123 0.94 6.48 3.57
N LEU A 124 -0.04 5.73 4.06
CA LEU A 124 -1.46 5.99 3.88
C LEU A 124 -2.00 6.68 5.13
N LEU A 125 -2.28 7.98 5.04
CA LEU A 125 -2.71 8.80 6.16
C LEU A 125 -4.21 9.06 6.10
N TYR A 126 -5.00 8.36 6.92
CA TYR A 126 -6.45 8.52 7.03
C TYR A 126 -6.82 9.46 8.17
N ASN A 127 -7.54 10.53 7.84
CA ASN A 127 -7.87 11.60 8.76
C ASN A 127 -9.37 11.86 8.75
N HIS A 128 -9.98 12.00 9.93
CA HIS A 128 -11.36 12.46 10.03
C HIS A 128 -11.45 13.98 10.13
N ALA A 129 -10.49 14.58 10.83
CA ALA A 129 -10.45 16.00 11.09
C ALA A 129 -9.17 16.64 10.54
N PRO A 130 -9.22 17.94 10.23
CA PRO A 130 -8.04 18.76 9.98
C PRO A 130 -6.97 18.63 11.07
N PRO A 131 -5.69 18.80 10.74
CA PRO A 131 -4.61 18.78 11.72
C PRO A 131 -4.57 20.09 12.54
N MET A 132 -3.89 20.04 13.68
CA MET A 132 -3.53 21.27 14.37
C MET A 132 -2.51 22.11 13.58
N PHE A 133 -2.75 23.42 13.59
CA PHE A 133 -1.94 24.41 12.90
C PHE A 133 -1.51 25.53 13.84
N GLY A 134 -0.19 25.75 13.98
CA GLY A 134 0.38 26.55 15.07
C GLY A 134 0.04 28.04 15.03
N HIS A 135 -0.35 28.56 13.86
CA HIS A 135 -0.73 29.96 13.70
C HIS A 135 -2.09 30.31 14.34
N ILE A 136 -2.91 29.30 14.69
CA ILE A 136 -4.29 29.52 15.15
C ILE A 136 -4.35 30.14 16.56
N ASN A 137 -3.31 29.98 17.40
CA ASN A 137 -2.98 30.74 18.62
C ASN A 137 -1.91 29.97 19.43
N GLU A 138 -0.70 30.51 19.62
CA GLU A 138 0.37 29.82 20.37
C GLU A 138 0.01 29.57 21.84
N ASP A 139 -0.88 30.39 22.40
CA ASP A 139 -1.40 30.23 23.75
C ASP A 139 -2.52 29.21 23.87
N TYR A 140 -2.94 28.64 22.75
CA TYR A 140 -3.94 27.59 22.71
C TYR A 140 -3.43 26.33 23.40
N HIS A 141 -4.09 25.96 24.49
CA HIS A 141 -3.72 24.82 25.35
C HIS A 141 -3.45 23.51 24.56
N PRO A 142 -4.25 23.13 23.55
CA PRO A 142 -3.98 21.95 22.72
C PRO A 142 -2.68 22.00 21.91
N TYR A 143 -2.32 23.17 21.38
CA TYR A 143 -1.06 23.34 20.67
C TYR A 143 0.12 23.12 21.63
N LYS A 144 0.04 23.67 22.85
CA LYS A 144 1.05 23.44 23.89
C LYS A 144 1.19 21.95 24.26
N LEU A 145 0.08 21.22 24.35
CA LEU A 145 0.09 19.77 24.57
C LEU A 145 0.78 19.02 23.43
N GLU A 146 0.49 19.36 22.17
CA GLU A 146 1.19 18.78 21.02
C GLU A 146 2.70 19.07 21.05
N GLN A 147 3.08 20.32 21.32
CA GLN A 147 4.49 20.72 21.38
C GLN A 147 5.25 19.98 22.49
N LEU A 148 4.59 19.73 23.62
CA LEU A 148 5.12 18.93 24.73
C LEU A 148 5.23 17.45 24.35
N ALA A 149 4.16 16.87 23.77
CA ALA A 149 4.12 15.47 23.35
C ALA A 149 5.19 15.17 22.30
N LEU A 150 5.37 16.06 21.32
CA LEU A 150 6.44 15.97 20.33
C LEU A 150 7.83 16.05 20.97
N GLY A 151 7.99 16.75 22.10
CA GLY A 151 9.24 16.74 22.88
C GLY A 151 9.69 15.33 23.29
N GLY A 152 8.73 14.41 23.51
CA GLY A 152 9.01 13.01 23.84
C GLY A 152 9.71 12.21 22.73
N PHE A 153 9.68 12.68 21.48
CA PHE A 153 10.37 12.05 20.34
C PHE A 153 11.79 12.59 20.11
N GLY A 154 12.32 13.39 21.05
CA GLY A 154 13.68 13.90 21.00
C GLY A 154 13.95 14.73 19.72
N PRO A 155 15.07 14.50 19.01
CA PRO A 155 15.39 15.24 17.79
C PRO A 155 14.35 15.09 16.67
N ILE A 156 13.74 13.90 16.53
CA ILE A 156 12.71 13.65 15.50
C ILE A 156 11.49 14.52 15.78
N GLY A 157 11.03 14.54 17.03
CA GLY A 157 9.88 15.34 17.44
C GLY A 157 10.01 16.83 17.12
N ARG A 158 11.23 17.40 17.24
CA ARG A 158 11.50 18.80 16.88
C ARG A 158 11.23 19.12 15.42
N LEU A 159 11.39 18.16 14.53
CA LEU A 159 11.14 18.33 13.09
C LEU A 159 9.65 18.35 12.79
N PHE A 160 8.87 17.56 13.52
CA PHE A 160 7.42 17.47 13.35
C PHE A 160 6.65 18.55 14.11
N LYS A 161 7.32 19.44 14.86
CA LYS A 161 6.68 20.64 15.44
C LYS A 161 6.08 21.54 14.37
N GLN A 162 6.72 21.59 13.20
CA GLN A 162 6.31 22.36 12.04
C GLN A 162 6.05 21.45 10.83
N TRP A 163 4.95 21.66 10.12
CA TRP A 163 4.56 20.84 8.97
C TRP A 163 5.61 20.84 7.85
N ILE A 164 6.24 21.99 7.60
CA ILE A 164 7.24 22.15 6.53
C ILE A 164 8.50 21.32 6.81
N LYS A 165 8.96 21.32 8.07
CA LYS A 165 10.12 20.55 8.49
C LYS A 165 9.83 19.05 8.50
N GLY A 166 8.64 18.65 8.96
CA GLY A 166 8.22 17.24 8.88
C GLY A 166 8.13 16.75 7.43
N ALA A 167 7.54 17.57 6.54
CA ALA A 167 7.43 17.26 5.12
C ALA A 167 8.79 17.18 4.42
N SER A 168 9.73 18.08 4.72
CA SER A 168 11.08 18.04 4.13
C SER A 168 11.90 16.82 4.57
N VAL A 169 11.67 16.31 5.78
CA VAL A 169 12.24 15.03 6.22
C VAL A 169 11.72 13.90 5.34
N PHE A 170 10.40 13.77 5.16
CA PHE A 170 9.85 12.70 4.34
C PHE A 170 10.15 12.86 2.84
N ALA A 171 10.25 14.09 2.33
CA ALA A 171 10.73 14.35 0.98
C ALA A 171 12.22 14.00 0.81
N GLY A 172 12.94 13.78 1.92
CA GLY A 172 14.37 13.52 1.95
C GLY A 172 15.22 14.72 1.53
N THR A 173 14.68 15.93 1.64
CA THR A 173 15.39 17.19 1.38
C THR A 173 16.02 17.77 2.65
N SER A 174 15.64 17.27 3.82
CA SER A 174 16.21 17.64 5.11
C SER A 174 17.20 16.59 5.63
N VAL A 175 18.38 17.05 6.06
CA VAL A 175 19.40 16.22 6.71
C VAL A 175 19.17 16.22 8.22
N LEU A 176 18.97 15.04 8.80
CA LEU A 176 18.98 14.88 10.26
C LEU A 176 20.40 15.20 10.76
N ALA A 177 20.57 16.31 11.49
CA ALA A 177 21.86 16.69 12.05
C ALA A 177 22.28 15.72 13.18
N GLY A 178 23.24 14.85 12.90
CA GLY A 178 23.79 13.86 13.83
C GLY A 178 24.31 12.63 13.07
N ALA A 179 25.48 12.11 13.46
CA ALA A 179 26.32 11.17 12.71
C ALA A 179 25.59 10.00 12.03
N ASN A 180 25.98 9.72 10.78
CA ASN A 180 25.43 8.72 9.84
C ASN A 180 24.07 9.10 9.21
N SER A 181 23.98 10.31 8.66
CA SER A 181 22.80 10.88 7.97
C SER A 181 22.34 10.03 6.79
N VAL A 182 21.40 9.13 7.04
CA VAL A 182 20.59 8.52 5.99
C VAL A 182 19.18 9.10 6.06
N SER A 183 18.76 9.78 4.97
CA SER A 183 17.45 10.44 4.88
C SER A 183 16.33 9.39 4.89
N LYS A 184 15.40 9.47 5.86
CA LYS A 184 14.20 8.63 5.87
C LYS A 184 13.16 9.21 4.92
N LYS A 185 13.01 8.59 3.75
CA LYS A 185 12.10 9.06 2.69
C LYS A 185 10.75 8.35 2.74
N ALA A 186 9.68 9.11 2.56
CA ALA A 186 8.34 8.58 2.39
C ALA A 186 7.55 9.33 1.32
N VAL A 187 6.56 8.63 0.76
CA VAL A 187 5.47 9.21 -0.03
C VAL A 187 4.22 9.16 0.81
N VAL A 188 3.52 10.28 0.97
CA VAL A 188 2.32 10.34 1.81
C VAL A 188 1.08 10.53 0.94
N LEU A 189 0.19 9.53 0.95
CA LEU A 189 -1.17 9.64 0.42
C LEU A 189 -2.10 9.99 1.58
N SER A 190 -2.70 11.17 1.52
CA SER A 190 -3.61 11.64 2.56
C SER A 190 -5.06 11.39 2.15
N PHE A 191 -5.89 10.94 3.08
CA PHE A 191 -7.31 10.72 2.89
C PHE A 191 -8.08 11.56 3.91
N SER A 192 -8.87 12.52 3.43
CA SER A 192 -9.82 13.26 4.25
C SER A 192 -11.20 12.60 4.14
N LEU A 193 -11.68 12.06 5.25
CA LEU A 193 -12.93 11.31 5.29
C LEU A 193 -14.07 12.18 5.83
N SER A 194 -15.10 12.38 5.03
CA SER A 194 -16.30 13.15 5.41
C SER A 194 -17.57 12.31 5.29
N ALA A 195 -18.62 12.74 6.00
CA ALA A 195 -19.95 12.13 5.87
C ALA A 195 -20.62 12.51 4.54
N ASP A 196 -20.30 13.71 4.02
CA ASP A 196 -20.73 14.20 2.72
C ASP A 196 -19.51 14.72 1.94
N VAL A 197 -19.40 14.29 0.68
CA VAL A 197 -18.30 14.62 -0.24
C VAL A 197 -18.74 15.69 -1.24
N SER A 198 -19.90 16.32 -1.02
CA SER A 198 -20.34 17.49 -1.79
C SER A 198 -19.31 18.63 -1.71
N ASP A 199 -18.97 19.18 -2.88
CA ASP A 199 -18.03 20.29 -3.07
C ASP A 199 -18.59 21.63 -2.54
N ASP A 200 -19.86 21.64 -2.11
CA ASP A 200 -20.67 22.85 -1.92
C ASP A 200 -21.02 23.16 -0.44
N SER A 201 -20.48 22.41 0.53
CA SER A 201 -20.74 22.67 1.95
C SER A 201 -19.67 23.56 2.61
N SER A 202 -20.12 24.57 3.34
CA SER A 202 -19.29 25.52 4.11
C SER A 202 -18.50 24.88 5.25
N THR A 203 -18.73 23.59 5.55
CA THR A 203 -17.98 22.76 6.52
C THR A 203 -16.84 21.96 5.87
N ASN A 204 -16.64 22.11 4.56
CA ASN A 204 -15.72 21.31 3.75
C ASN A 204 -14.58 22.15 3.16
N ASP A 205 -14.14 23.13 3.94
CA ASP A 205 -13.13 24.10 3.54
C ASP A 205 -11.74 23.45 3.37
N ILE A 206 -11.27 23.35 2.14
CA ILE A 206 -9.96 22.76 1.81
C ILE A 206 -8.80 23.45 2.54
N ARG A 207 -9.01 24.68 3.02
CA ARG A 207 -8.05 25.46 3.81
C ARG A 207 -7.61 24.75 5.07
N GLU A 208 -8.53 24.10 5.76
CA GLU A 208 -8.25 23.40 7.00
C GLU A 208 -7.38 22.15 6.75
N TRP A 209 -7.47 21.57 5.55
CA TRP A 209 -6.72 20.38 5.12
C TRP A 209 -5.36 20.71 4.50
N SER A 210 -5.02 22.00 4.41
CA SER A 210 -3.78 22.51 3.80
C SER A 210 -2.49 21.82 4.25
N PRO A 211 -2.31 21.45 5.54
CA PRO A 211 -1.04 20.86 5.95
C PRO A 211 -0.87 19.43 5.43
N TYR A 212 -1.96 18.66 5.34
CA TYR A 212 -1.95 17.34 4.71
C TYR A 212 -1.73 17.43 3.20
N LEU A 213 -2.36 18.39 2.53
CA LEU A 213 -2.14 18.63 1.11
C LEU A 213 -0.67 18.98 0.82
N TYR A 214 -0.08 19.88 1.61
CA TYR A 214 1.33 20.23 1.48
C TYR A 214 2.25 19.02 1.74
N LEU A 215 2.00 18.26 2.81
CA LEU A 215 2.75 17.05 3.12
C LEU A 215 2.74 16.06 1.95
N SER A 216 1.54 15.75 1.43
CA SER A 216 1.39 14.86 0.29
C SER A 216 2.13 15.38 -0.94
N ALA A 217 1.92 16.63 -1.33
CA ALA A 217 2.57 17.21 -2.49
C ALA A 217 4.11 17.28 -2.37
N ALA A 218 4.64 17.66 -1.20
CA ALA A 218 6.07 17.73 -0.95
C ALA A 218 6.75 16.35 -0.99
N THR A 219 5.99 15.28 -0.72
CA THR A 219 6.46 13.90 -0.72
C THR A 219 6.14 13.15 -2.01
N GLY A 220 5.56 13.82 -3.01
CA GLY A 220 5.16 13.21 -4.28
C GLY A 220 3.91 12.33 -4.20
N GLY A 221 3.09 12.50 -3.16
CA GLY A 221 1.76 11.91 -3.05
C GLY A 221 0.65 12.94 -3.30
N ASP A 222 -0.60 12.53 -3.06
CA ASP A 222 -1.81 13.35 -3.26
C ASP A 222 -2.74 13.31 -2.05
N LEU A 223 -3.65 14.29 -1.97
CA LEU A 223 -4.76 14.32 -1.02
C LEU A 223 -6.05 13.85 -1.72
N TYR A 224 -6.73 12.86 -1.16
CA TYR A 224 -8.02 12.38 -1.64
C TYR A 224 -9.13 12.67 -0.64
N ARG A 225 -10.22 13.25 -1.11
CA ARG A 225 -11.46 13.43 -0.35
C ARG A 225 -12.44 12.32 -0.70
N THR A 226 -12.94 11.63 0.33
CA THR A 226 -13.83 10.48 0.13
C THR A 226 -14.77 10.27 1.32
N THR A 227 -15.78 9.42 1.14
CA THR A 227 -16.84 9.18 2.12
C THR A 227 -16.43 8.12 3.15
N TYR A 228 -17.15 8.08 4.28
CA TYR A 228 -17.15 6.94 5.20
C TYR A 228 -17.93 5.73 4.67
N GLU A 229 -17.60 5.26 3.48
CA GLU A 229 -18.12 4.01 2.94
C GLU A 229 -16.99 3.00 2.82
N ARG A 230 -17.14 1.85 3.51
CA ARG A 230 -16.13 0.77 3.51
C ARG A 230 -15.71 0.40 2.08
N ARG A 231 -16.68 0.27 1.18
CA ARG A 231 -16.45 -0.09 -0.22
C ARG A 231 -15.60 0.97 -0.93
N VAL A 232 -15.92 2.25 -0.74
CA VAL A 232 -15.22 3.35 -1.40
C VAL A 232 -13.78 3.44 -0.89
N ILE A 233 -13.57 3.45 0.44
CA ILE A 233 -12.24 3.53 1.06
C ILE A 233 -11.36 2.37 0.59
N THR A 234 -11.87 1.14 0.66
CA THR A 234 -11.12 -0.06 0.27
C THR A 234 -10.77 -0.04 -1.22
N ARG A 235 -11.72 0.28 -2.10
CA ARG A 235 -11.49 0.29 -3.56
C ARG A 235 -10.59 1.44 -4.01
N LEU A 236 -10.75 2.62 -3.44
CA LEU A 236 -9.89 3.77 -3.72
C LEU A 236 -8.45 3.43 -3.34
N THR A 237 -8.23 2.99 -2.11
CA THR A 237 -6.88 2.69 -1.60
C THR A 237 -6.20 1.58 -2.41
N ILE A 238 -6.88 0.44 -2.58
CA ILE A 238 -6.33 -0.68 -3.34
C ILE A 238 -6.09 -0.25 -4.80
N GLY A 239 -7.02 0.50 -5.39
CA GLY A 239 -6.88 0.95 -6.77
C GLY A 239 -5.71 1.90 -6.98
N LEU A 240 -5.44 2.80 -6.03
CA LEU A 240 -4.26 3.68 -6.06
C LEU A 240 -2.97 2.89 -5.93
N LEU A 241 -2.90 1.93 -5.00
CA LEU A 241 -1.73 1.08 -4.82
C LEU A 241 -1.49 0.18 -6.04
N LEU A 242 -2.55 -0.35 -6.66
CA LEU A 242 -2.42 -1.13 -7.89
C LEU A 242 -1.96 -0.26 -9.07
N SER A 243 -2.46 0.97 -9.17
CA SER A 243 -1.99 1.93 -10.18
C SER A 243 -0.51 2.27 -9.97
N TRP A 244 -0.08 2.44 -8.72
CA TRP A 244 1.33 2.62 -8.37
C TRP A 244 2.21 1.45 -8.81
N MET A 245 1.74 0.22 -8.58
CA MET A 245 2.47 -1.01 -8.95
C MET A 245 2.45 -1.32 -10.45
N GLY A 246 1.82 -0.45 -11.27
CA GLY A 246 1.73 -0.65 -12.71
C GLY A 246 0.97 -1.92 -13.12
N THR A 247 -0.07 -2.31 -12.36
CA THR A 247 -0.77 -3.57 -12.61
C THR A 247 -1.52 -3.58 -13.94
N ASP A 248 -1.71 -4.78 -14.49
CA ASP A 248 -2.52 -5.03 -15.66
C ASP A 248 -4.03 -4.81 -15.39
N GLY A 249 -4.75 -4.33 -16.41
CA GLY A 249 -6.22 -4.30 -16.42
C GLY A 249 -6.88 -3.02 -15.92
N ASN A 250 -8.21 -3.00 -16.05
CA ASN A 250 -9.04 -1.87 -15.62
C ASN A 250 -9.28 -1.91 -14.11
N ILE A 251 -8.62 -1.00 -13.38
CA ILE A 251 -8.87 -0.78 -11.96
C ILE A 251 -10.12 0.10 -11.81
N GLY A 252 -11.17 -0.44 -11.19
CA GLY A 252 -12.39 0.31 -10.87
C GLY A 252 -12.21 1.16 -9.62
N ILE A 253 -11.64 2.36 -9.77
CA ILE A 253 -11.52 3.37 -8.71
C ILE A 253 -12.89 4.05 -8.53
N PRO A 254 -13.44 4.10 -7.31
CA PRO A 254 -14.73 4.73 -7.04
C PRO A 254 -14.63 6.26 -7.15
N GLU A 255 -15.79 6.92 -7.13
CA GLU A 255 -15.85 8.38 -7.10
C GLU A 255 -15.24 8.94 -5.81
N SER A 256 -14.31 9.86 -6.01
CA SER A 256 -13.62 10.63 -4.96
C SER A 256 -12.99 11.86 -5.61
N PHE A 257 -12.56 12.82 -4.80
CA PHE A 257 -11.90 14.02 -5.31
C PHE A 257 -10.42 13.99 -4.97
N ARG A 258 -9.58 13.97 -6.00
CA ARG A 258 -8.14 14.21 -5.88
C ARG A 258 -7.91 15.71 -5.83
N ILE A 259 -7.29 16.18 -4.76
CA ILE A 259 -6.88 17.58 -4.60
C ILE A 259 -5.37 17.66 -4.81
N ALA A 260 -4.95 18.50 -5.75
CA ALA A 260 -3.55 18.72 -6.06
C ALA A 260 -3.26 20.20 -6.33
N TYR A 261 -1.98 20.56 -6.29
CA TYR A 261 -1.53 21.86 -6.76
C TYR A 261 -1.32 21.84 -8.27
N LYS A 262 -1.78 22.89 -8.97
CA LYS A 262 -1.48 23.11 -10.40
C LYS A 262 0.01 23.37 -10.64
N LYS A 263 0.69 23.98 -9.67
CA LYS A 263 2.13 24.24 -9.67
C LYS A 263 2.76 23.70 -8.39
N THR A 264 3.90 23.05 -8.50
CA THR A 264 4.57 22.38 -7.38
C THR A 264 4.80 23.35 -6.22
N PRO A 265 4.37 23.04 -4.98
CA PRO A 265 4.56 23.95 -3.85
C PRO A 265 6.03 24.18 -3.50
N MET A 266 6.92 23.26 -3.89
CA MET A 266 8.38 23.40 -3.72
C MET A 266 8.99 24.51 -4.60
N GLU A 267 8.31 24.92 -5.67
CA GLU A 267 8.76 25.99 -6.57
C GLU A 267 8.29 27.38 -6.12
N LEU A 268 7.45 27.44 -5.08
CA LEU A 268 6.77 28.66 -4.65
C LEU A 268 7.37 29.21 -3.35
N PHE A 269 8.40 30.07 -3.42
CA PHE A 269 8.93 30.93 -2.33
C PHE A 269 9.37 30.22 -1.01
N PRO A 270 10.12 30.89 -0.10
CA PRO A 270 10.45 30.29 1.19
C PRO A 270 9.18 29.94 1.97
N GLN A 271 9.00 28.65 2.20
CA GLN A 271 7.86 28.08 2.90
C GLN A 271 8.00 28.37 4.40
N THR A 272 7.09 29.16 4.95
CA THR A 272 6.83 29.31 6.39
C THR A 272 5.43 28.76 6.68
N GLU A 273 5.13 28.37 7.93
CA GLU A 273 3.77 27.89 8.25
C GLU A 273 2.73 28.97 7.93
N GLU A 274 3.01 30.25 8.20
CA GLU A 274 2.13 31.37 7.81
C GLU A 274 1.82 31.41 6.29
N ASN A 275 2.78 31.00 5.45
CA ASN A 275 2.59 30.99 4.00
C ASN A 275 1.75 29.79 3.53
N LEU A 276 1.75 28.65 4.23
CA LEU A 276 0.94 27.48 3.84
C LEU A 276 -0.55 27.79 3.80
N GLU A 277 -1.05 28.56 4.78
CA GLU A 277 -2.45 29.00 4.83
C GLU A 277 -2.77 29.94 3.65
N LYS A 278 -1.85 30.83 3.28
CA LYS A 278 -2.02 31.71 2.12
C LYS A 278 -2.00 30.91 0.80
N PHE A 279 -1.08 29.96 0.67
CA PHE A 279 -0.98 29.09 -0.51
C PHE A 279 -2.22 28.22 -0.72
N CYS A 280 -2.84 27.75 0.36
CA CYS A 280 -3.99 26.87 0.28
C CYS A 280 -5.34 27.58 0.43
N GLY A 281 -5.37 28.79 1.01
CA GLY A 281 -6.62 29.43 1.41
C GLY A 281 -6.96 30.79 0.85
N THR A 282 -6.00 31.65 0.54
CA THR A 282 -6.30 32.88 -0.23
C THR A 282 -6.03 32.70 -1.72
N ASN A 283 -5.24 31.69 -2.10
CA ASN A 283 -4.91 31.36 -3.49
C ASN A 283 -5.43 29.99 -3.93
N CYS A 284 -6.72 29.71 -3.69
CA CYS A 284 -7.40 28.51 -4.18
C CYS A 284 -7.31 28.34 -5.72
N ARG A 285 -6.94 29.39 -6.46
CA ARG A 285 -6.66 29.34 -7.90
C ARG A 285 -5.53 28.40 -8.26
N ASN A 286 -4.57 28.15 -7.36
CA ASN A 286 -3.48 27.19 -7.55
C ASN A 286 -3.88 25.74 -7.21
N LEU A 287 -5.10 25.50 -6.75
CA LEU A 287 -5.61 24.16 -6.49
C LEU A 287 -6.40 23.64 -7.70
N GLU A 288 -6.31 22.35 -7.93
CA GLU A 288 -7.20 21.60 -8.80
C GLU A 288 -7.92 20.50 -8.00
N SER A 289 -9.22 20.38 -8.22
CA SER A 289 -10.06 19.29 -7.73
C SER A 289 -10.45 18.44 -8.94
N LEU A 290 -10.04 17.19 -8.92
CA LEU A 290 -10.20 16.26 -10.02
C LEU A 290 -11.04 15.06 -9.57
N ASN A 291 -12.15 14.81 -10.23
CA ASN A 291 -12.99 13.64 -9.96
C ASN A 291 -12.27 12.38 -10.48
N THR A 292 -12.12 11.38 -9.62
CA THR A 292 -11.40 10.14 -9.95
C THR A 292 -12.04 9.30 -11.04
N LEU A 293 -13.34 9.47 -11.31
CA LEU A 293 -14.03 8.78 -12.41
C LEU A 293 -13.72 9.37 -13.77
N THR A 294 -13.55 10.69 -13.86
CA THR A 294 -13.40 11.41 -15.14
C THR A 294 -11.95 11.71 -15.48
N THR A 295 -11.05 11.61 -14.49
CA THR A 295 -9.64 11.93 -14.66
C THR A 295 -8.88 10.78 -15.33
N PRO A 296 -8.07 11.05 -16.37
CA PRO A 296 -7.21 10.04 -16.98
C PRO A 296 -6.33 9.37 -15.92
N ARG A 297 -6.20 8.04 -15.97
CA ARG A 297 -5.51 7.26 -14.93
C ARG A 297 -4.04 7.66 -14.72
N ASN A 298 -3.36 8.06 -15.79
CA ASN A 298 -1.97 8.54 -15.74
C ASN A 298 -1.81 9.86 -14.96
N CYS A 299 -2.93 10.50 -14.61
CA CYS A 299 -3.00 11.71 -13.80
C CYS A 299 -3.48 11.44 -12.37
N LEU A 300 -3.91 10.21 -12.03
CA LEU A 300 -4.39 9.86 -10.69
C LEU A 300 -3.27 9.50 -9.71
N PHE A 301 -2.08 9.20 -10.25
CA PHE A 301 -0.95 8.73 -9.45
C PHE A 301 0.38 9.06 -10.13
N ARG A 302 1.12 10.03 -9.59
CA ARG A 302 2.52 10.28 -9.96
C ARG A 302 3.35 10.23 -8.70
N VAL A 303 3.88 9.05 -8.38
CA VAL A 303 4.84 8.91 -7.30
C VAL A 303 6.25 8.84 -7.88
N PRO A 304 7.00 9.95 -7.90
CA PRO A 304 8.44 9.91 -8.19
C PRO A 304 9.16 9.38 -6.95
N TYR A 305 9.36 8.07 -6.85
CA TYR A 305 10.17 7.51 -5.76
C TYR A 305 11.66 7.51 -6.13
N GLY A 306 12.35 8.61 -5.80
CA GLY A 306 13.80 8.75 -5.64
C GLY A 306 14.74 8.18 -6.73
N GLY A 307 15.33 9.08 -7.55
CA GLY A 307 16.53 8.83 -8.36
C GLY A 307 16.34 8.00 -9.64
N ILE A 308 15.26 7.22 -9.70
CA ILE A 308 14.88 6.46 -10.88
C ILE A 308 13.91 7.33 -11.66
N SER A 309 14.25 7.53 -12.93
CA SER A 309 13.36 8.03 -13.98
C SER A 309 11.96 7.40 -13.82
N ASN A 310 10.91 8.03 -14.35
CA ASN A 310 9.63 7.35 -14.62
C ASN A 310 9.78 6.22 -15.67
N ASN A 311 10.96 5.62 -15.82
CA ASN A 311 11.16 4.40 -16.57
C ASN A 311 10.40 3.31 -15.82
N TYR A 312 9.19 3.06 -16.30
CA TYR A 312 8.29 1.95 -15.99
C TYR A 312 8.95 0.54 -16.00
N GLN A 313 10.26 0.44 -16.23
CA GLN A 313 11.03 -0.80 -16.32
C GLN A 313 11.45 -1.37 -14.96
N GLU A 314 11.54 -0.55 -13.90
CA GLU A 314 12.02 -1.00 -12.57
C GLU A 314 10.91 -1.12 -11.51
N ILE A 315 9.71 -0.59 -11.78
CA ILE A 315 8.53 -0.95 -10.96
C ILE A 315 8.23 -2.40 -11.29
N SER A 316 8.31 -3.29 -10.30
CA SER A 316 7.82 -4.66 -10.41
C SER A 316 6.37 -4.62 -10.91
N ILE A 317 6.16 -4.87 -12.20
CA ILE A 317 4.84 -4.93 -12.81
C ILE A 317 4.10 -6.08 -12.14
N LEU A 318 3.26 -5.74 -11.16
CA LEU A 318 2.46 -6.73 -10.46
C LEU A 318 1.34 -7.17 -11.39
N THR A 319 1.64 -8.16 -12.23
CA THR A 319 0.62 -8.76 -13.09
C THR A 319 -0.14 -9.83 -12.35
N SER A 320 -1.39 -9.97 -12.72
CA SER A 320 -2.26 -11.07 -12.32
C SER A 320 -1.63 -12.46 -12.55
N ARG A 321 -0.78 -12.60 -13.58
CA ARG A 321 0.03 -13.81 -13.86
C ARG A 321 1.13 -14.06 -12.83
N HIS A 322 1.89 -13.03 -12.46
CA HIS A 322 3.00 -13.18 -11.50
C HIS A 322 2.52 -13.68 -10.13
N VAL A 323 1.40 -13.15 -9.65
CA VAL A 323 0.83 -13.56 -8.35
C VAL A 323 0.36 -15.01 -8.38
N ALA A 324 -0.33 -15.43 -9.45
CA ALA A 324 -0.76 -16.81 -9.63
C ALA A 324 0.44 -17.77 -9.75
N ARG A 325 1.47 -17.42 -10.53
CA ARG A 325 2.69 -18.21 -10.67
C ARG A 325 3.41 -18.37 -9.33
N LYS A 326 3.58 -17.27 -8.57
CA LYS A 326 4.20 -17.29 -7.24
C LYS A 326 3.46 -18.22 -6.27
N TYR A 327 2.14 -18.30 -6.36
CA TYR A 327 1.36 -19.29 -5.59
C TYR A 327 1.67 -20.71 -6.04
N ILE A 328 1.62 -21.01 -7.33
CA ILE A 328 1.84 -22.35 -7.88
C ILE A 328 3.24 -22.88 -7.52
N THR A 329 4.28 -22.07 -7.71
CA THR A 329 5.68 -22.43 -7.48
C THR A 329 6.17 -22.16 -6.06
N GLY A 330 5.33 -21.56 -5.21
CA GLY A 330 5.68 -21.21 -3.84
C GLY A 330 5.75 -22.42 -2.90
N SER A 331 6.35 -22.20 -1.72
CA SER A 331 6.41 -23.22 -0.67
C SER A 331 5.02 -23.58 -0.14
N GLU A 332 4.91 -24.76 0.47
CA GLU A 332 3.66 -25.21 1.09
C GLU A 332 3.18 -24.26 2.20
N ASP A 333 4.12 -23.69 2.97
CA ASP A 333 3.82 -22.66 3.97
C ASP A 333 3.18 -21.43 3.32
N TYR A 334 3.76 -20.93 2.23
CA TYR A 334 3.21 -19.78 1.48
C TYR A 334 1.81 -20.08 0.95
N LYS A 335 1.60 -21.25 0.35
CA LYS A 335 0.28 -21.68 -0.14
C LYS A 335 -0.75 -21.72 0.98
N ASN A 336 -0.39 -22.24 2.15
CA ASN A 336 -1.24 -22.28 3.33
C ASN A 336 -1.61 -20.88 3.83
N VAL A 337 -0.66 -19.93 3.87
CA VAL A 337 -0.93 -18.52 4.21
C VAL A 337 -1.98 -17.94 3.28
N ILE A 338 -1.75 -18.05 1.98
CA ILE A 338 -2.60 -17.46 0.94
C ILE A 338 -4.01 -18.08 0.98
N SER A 339 -4.13 -19.40 1.05
CA SER A 339 -5.42 -20.09 1.14
C SER A 339 -6.20 -19.71 2.41
N LYS A 340 -5.52 -19.64 3.56
CA LYS A 340 -6.12 -19.18 4.82
C LYS A 340 -6.60 -17.73 4.73
N ARG A 341 -5.82 -16.86 4.08
CA ARG A 341 -6.16 -15.45 3.87
C ARG A 341 -7.37 -15.27 2.96
N ILE A 342 -7.40 -15.93 1.80
CA ILE A 342 -8.55 -15.89 0.89
C ILE A 342 -9.82 -16.34 1.61
N ARG A 343 -9.78 -17.44 2.37
CA ARG A 343 -10.92 -17.88 3.19
C ARG A 343 -11.34 -16.82 4.23
N GLY A 344 -10.37 -16.13 4.82
CA GLY A 344 -10.60 -15.03 5.75
C GLY A 344 -11.29 -13.82 5.10
N ILE A 345 -10.89 -13.45 3.88
CA ILE A 345 -11.52 -12.39 3.08
C ILE A 345 -12.94 -12.80 2.70
N MET A 346 -13.14 -14.00 2.17
CA MET A 346 -14.46 -14.50 1.77
C MET A 346 -15.49 -14.45 2.90
N ARG A 347 -15.07 -14.74 4.14
CA ARG A 347 -15.96 -14.70 5.32
C ARG A 347 -16.30 -13.29 5.76
N ARG A 348 -15.42 -12.31 5.52
CA ARG A 348 -15.59 -10.93 6.01
C ARG A 348 -16.14 -9.98 4.96
N ASN A 349 -15.61 -10.05 3.74
CA ASN A 349 -16.01 -9.22 2.61
C ASN A 349 -15.50 -9.81 1.29
N ALA A 350 -16.31 -10.67 0.67
CA ALA A 350 -15.99 -11.26 -0.63
C ALA A 350 -15.90 -10.24 -1.78
N SER A 351 -16.48 -9.04 -1.63
CA SER A 351 -16.42 -8.01 -2.67
C SER A 351 -15.02 -7.44 -2.91
N VAL A 352 -14.11 -7.58 -1.94
CA VAL A 352 -12.69 -7.17 -2.10
C VAL A 352 -12.01 -7.97 -3.20
N MET A 353 -12.42 -9.23 -3.40
CA MET A 353 -11.87 -10.08 -4.45
C MET A 353 -12.22 -9.60 -5.85
N THR A 354 -13.26 -8.77 -6.01
CA THR A 354 -13.72 -8.27 -7.32
C THR A 354 -13.10 -6.94 -7.70
N ILE A 355 -12.18 -6.41 -6.89
CA ILE A 355 -11.60 -5.09 -7.12
C ILE A 355 -10.70 -5.11 -8.36
N GLN A 356 -10.01 -6.22 -8.64
CA GLN A 356 -9.12 -6.33 -9.80
C GLN A 356 -8.92 -7.82 -10.24
N PRO A 357 -8.64 -8.10 -11.53
CA PRO A 357 -8.48 -9.46 -12.08
C PRO A 357 -7.34 -10.33 -11.51
N LEU A 358 -6.35 -9.76 -10.82
CA LEU A 358 -5.26 -10.41 -10.08
C LEU A 358 -5.79 -11.41 -9.07
N PHE A 359 -6.87 -11.06 -8.38
CA PHE A 359 -7.50 -12.04 -7.51
C PHE A 359 -8.16 -13.17 -8.28
N GLY A 360 -8.61 -12.94 -9.51
CA GLY A 360 -9.27 -13.97 -10.31
C GLY A 360 -8.30 -15.10 -10.64
N ARG A 361 -7.13 -14.76 -11.17
CA ARG A 361 -6.10 -15.75 -11.51
C ARG A 361 -5.53 -16.44 -10.26
N LEU A 362 -5.28 -15.69 -9.18
CA LEU A 362 -4.88 -16.28 -7.89
C LEU A 362 -5.95 -17.21 -7.32
N TRP A 363 -7.21 -16.80 -7.38
CA TRP A 363 -8.36 -17.58 -6.90
C TRP A 363 -8.45 -18.93 -7.59
N VAL A 364 -8.31 -18.96 -8.92
CA VAL A 364 -8.40 -20.22 -9.65
C VAL A 364 -7.20 -21.12 -9.33
N ALA A 365 -5.98 -20.56 -9.25
CA ALA A 365 -4.81 -21.32 -8.83
C ALA A 365 -5.01 -22.00 -7.47
N VAL A 366 -5.57 -21.26 -6.50
CA VAL A 366 -5.89 -21.79 -5.16
C VAL A 366 -6.99 -22.85 -5.21
N CYS A 367 -8.03 -22.67 -6.02
CA CYS A 367 -9.14 -23.64 -6.12
C CYS A 367 -8.75 -24.96 -6.80
N GLN A 368 -7.73 -24.93 -7.65
CA GLN A 368 -7.22 -26.12 -8.34
C GLN A 368 -6.12 -26.85 -7.59
N ASP A 369 -5.59 -26.23 -6.53
CA ASP A 369 -4.68 -26.88 -5.62
C ASP A 369 -5.40 -28.07 -4.94
N PRO A 370 -4.89 -29.31 -5.11
CA PRO A 370 -5.56 -30.53 -4.61
C PRO A 370 -5.50 -30.68 -3.09
N THR A 371 -4.91 -29.73 -2.36
CA THR A 371 -4.89 -29.72 -0.89
C THR A 371 -6.31 -29.82 -0.31
N ARG A 372 -6.48 -30.70 0.69
CA ARG A 372 -7.78 -31.00 1.33
C ARG A 372 -8.50 -29.75 1.85
N GLU A 373 -7.76 -28.70 2.21
CA GLU A 373 -8.37 -27.46 2.70
C GLU A 373 -9.03 -26.60 1.60
N ASN A 374 -8.57 -26.72 0.35
CA ASN A 374 -8.97 -25.89 -0.78
C ASN A 374 -10.07 -26.55 -1.64
N ALA A 375 -10.22 -27.88 -1.55
CA ALA A 375 -11.17 -28.70 -2.33
C ALA A 375 -12.64 -28.25 -2.32
N ASN A 376 -13.07 -27.44 -1.34
CA ASN A 376 -14.45 -26.89 -1.29
C ASN A 376 -14.48 -25.35 -1.17
N MET A 377 -13.47 -24.64 -1.67
CA MET A 377 -13.47 -23.17 -1.64
C MET A 377 -14.58 -22.56 -2.50
N VAL A 378 -14.84 -23.12 -3.68
CA VAL A 378 -15.92 -22.67 -4.58
C VAL A 378 -17.29 -22.77 -3.92
N GLY A 379 -17.60 -23.91 -3.29
CA GLY A 379 -18.86 -24.11 -2.57
C GLY A 379 -19.02 -23.16 -1.37
N LYS A 380 -17.93 -22.90 -0.64
CA LYS A 380 -17.91 -21.89 0.44
C LYS A 380 -18.19 -20.49 -0.09
N LEU A 381 -17.60 -20.10 -1.23
CA LEU A 381 -17.83 -18.79 -1.83
C LEU A 381 -19.27 -18.62 -2.30
N ARG A 382 -19.82 -19.61 -3.03
CA ARG A 382 -21.22 -19.60 -3.47
C ARG A 382 -22.19 -19.45 -2.31
N THR A 383 -21.92 -20.11 -1.18
CA THR A 383 -22.71 -19.95 0.05
C THR A 383 -22.63 -18.52 0.61
N GLN A 384 -21.46 -17.89 0.57
CA GLN A 384 -21.31 -16.50 1.03
C GLN A 384 -21.97 -15.50 0.09
N ILE A 385 -21.88 -15.69 -1.23
CA ILE A 385 -22.54 -14.83 -2.23
C ILE A 385 -24.05 -14.77 -1.99
N LYS A 386 -24.68 -15.90 -1.61
CA LYS A 386 -26.12 -15.94 -1.27
C LYS A 386 -26.48 -15.10 -0.04
N ARG A 387 -25.52 -14.85 0.86
CA ARG A 387 -25.72 -14.06 2.10
C ARG A 387 -25.50 -12.55 1.90
N ILE A 388 -24.93 -12.14 0.78
CA ILE A 388 -24.71 -10.72 0.47
C ILE A 388 -26.07 -10.06 0.21
N GLY A 389 -26.41 -9.05 1.00
CA GLY A 389 -27.70 -8.33 0.88
C GLY A 389 -27.80 -7.48 -0.39
N SER A 390 -26.69 -6.87 -0.83
CA SER A 390 -26.63 -6.04 -2.03
C SER A 390 -26.71 -6.87 -3.31
N SER A 391 -27.74 -6.65 -4.13
CA SER A 391 -27.92 -7.31 -5.44
C SER A 391 -26.83 -6.90 -6.43
N GLY A 392 -26.34 -5.66 -6.35
CA GLY A 392 -25.22 -5.16 -7.15
C GLY A 392 -23.90 -5.86 -6.83
N ASP A 393 -23.57 -6.00 -5.55
CA ASP A 393 -22.34 -6.68 -5.13
C ASP A 393 -22.38 -8.17 -5.46
N ARG A 394 -23.56 -8.79 -5.30
CA ARG A 394 -23.79 -10.18 -5.69
C ARG A 394 -23.54 -10.38 -7.19
N ARG A 395 -24.09 -9.50 -8.03
CA ARG A 395 -23.88 -9.55 -9.47
C ARG A 395 -22.40 -9.36 -9.82
N GLN A 396 -21.75 -8.37 -9.22
CA GLN A 396 -20.34 -8.10 -9.47
C GLN A 396 -19.44 -9.31 -9.14
N ILE A 397 -19.68 -10.00 -8.02
CA ILE A 397 -18.90 -11.19 -7.65
C ILE A 397 -19.16 -12.36 -8.60
N LEU A 398 -20.40 -12.54 -9.06
CA LEU A 398 -20.73 -13.58 -10.03
C LEU A 398 -20.07 -13.33 -11.39
N THR A 399 -20.13 -12.10 -11.90
CA THR A 399 -19.45 -11.70 -13.13
C THR A 399 -17.94 -11.89 -13.00
N TRP A 400 -17.34 -11.41 -11.90
CA TRP A 400 -15.92 -11.60 -11.64
C TRP A 400 -15.52 -13.09 -11.57
N LEU A 401 -16.36 -13.96 -11.00
CA LEU A 401 -16.10 -15.40 -10.95
C LEU A 401 -16.07 -16.01 -12.35
N GLU A 402 -17.05 -15.68 -13.19
CA GLU A 402 -17.11 -16.17 -14.57
C GLU A 402 -15.87 -15.73 -15.36
N GLU A 403 -15.50 -14.45 -15.27
CA GLU A 403 -14.30 -13.90 -15.90
C GLU A 403 -13.01 -14.59 -15.41
N SER A 404 -12.92 -14.88 -14.10
CA SER A 404 -11.72 -15.46 -13.48
C SER A 404 -11.37 -16.85 -14.03
N TYR A 405 -12.37 -17.69 -14.33
CA TYR A 405 -12.13 -19.03 -14.86
C TYR A 405 -11.72 -19.02 -16.33
N THR A 406 -12.19 -18.06 -17.12
CA THR A 406 -11.77 -17.89 -18.53
C THR A 406 -10.27 -17.59 -18.63
N PHE A 407 -9.76 -16.68 -17.80
CA PHE A 407 -8.35 -16.28 -17.80
C PHE A 407 -7.35 -17.33 -17.30
N PHE A 408 -7.83 -18.36 -16.61
CA PHE A 408 -6.96 -19.37 -16.02
C PHE A 408 -6.48 -20.41 -17.02
N HIS A 409 -7.30 -20.75 -18.02
CA HIS A 409 -6.90 -21.67 -19.09
C HIS A 409 -5.65 -21.18 -19.82
N GLU A 410 -5.57 -19.87 -20.09
CA GLU A 410 -4.40 -19.22 -20.71
C GLU A 410 -3.10 -19.43 -19.92
N ILE A 411 -3.15 -19.38 -18.58
CA ILE A 411 -1.95 -19.51 -17.72
C ILE A 411 -1.43 -20.93 -17.70
N LYS A 412 -2.31 -21.93 -17.64
CA LYS A 412 -1.88 -23.33 -17.64
C LYS A 412 -1.15 -23.66 -18.93
N GLU A 413 -1.67 -23.20 -20.05
CA GLU A 413 -1.00 -23.33 -21.35
C GLU A 413 0.35 -22.61 -21.37
N ASP A 414 0.43 -21.39 -20.82
CA ASP A 414 1.70 -20.63 -20.73
C ASP A 414 2.74 -21.32 -19.84
N ILE A 415 2.34 -21.87 -18.67
CA ILE A 415 3.23 -22.61 -17.76
C ILE A 415 3.72 -23.89 -18.43
N GLN A 416 2.81 -24.64 -19.05
CA GLN A 416 3.15 -25.89 -19.71
C GLN A 416 4.12 -25.67 -20.88
N LYS A 417 3.89 -24.64 -21.71
CA LYS A 417 4.83 -24.25 -22.78
C LYS A 417 6.21 -23.85 -22.24
N GLN A 418 6.27 -23.23 -21.07
CA GLN A 418 7.54 -22.82 -20.48
C GLN A 418 8.27 -24.00 -19.82
N GLU A 419 7.55 -24.97 -19.27
CA GLU A 419 8.12 -26.24 -18.80
C GLU A 419 8.64 -27.08 -19.97
N GLU A 420 7.91 -27.13 -21.09
CA GLU A 420 8.32 -27.77 -22.33
C GLU A 420 9.58 -27.10 -22.93
N ALA A 421 9.61 -25.76 -23.00
CA ALA A 421 10.78 -25.03 -23.49
C ALA A 421 12.03 -25.20 -22.59
N ASN A 422 11.85 -25.21 -21.26
CA ASN A 422 12.94 -25.47 -20.33
C ASN A 422 13.45 -26.92 -20.43
N GLN A 423 12.58 -27.88 -20.74
CA GLN A 423 13.00 -29.27 -21.01
C GLN A 423 13.76 -29.38 -22.32
N GLU A 424 13.36 -28.66 -23.37
CA GLU A 424 14.08 -28.61 -24.65
C GLU A 424 15.47 -27.95 -24.51
N GLU A 425 15.62 -26.89 -23.72
CA GLU A 425 16.94 -26.28 -23.43
C GLU A 425 17.86 -27.25 -22.67
N VAL A 426 17.35 -27.96 -21.66
CA VAL A 426 18.13 -28.97 -20.92
C VAL A 426 18.52 -30.15 -21.81
N TYR A 427 17.61 -30.61 -22.69
CA TYR A 427 17.93 -31.65 -23.68
C TYR A 427 18.99 -31.17 -24.69
N GLN A 428 18.95 -29.91 -25.13
CA GLN A 428 19.96 -29.35 -26.04
C GLN A 428 21.33 -29.17 -25.36
N GLU A 429 21.36 -28.79 -24.07
CA GLU A 429 22.60 -28.75 -23.28
C GLU A 429 23.19 -30.15 -23.02
N GLU A 430 22.34 -31.16 -22.75
CA GLU A 430 22.79 -32.55 -22.56
C GLU A 430 23.29 -33.18 -23.87
N VAL A 431 22.59 -32.97 -24.99
CA VAL A 431 23.02 -33.45 -26.32
C VAL A 431 24.28 -32.72 -26.79
N GLY A 432 24.40 -31.42 -26.54
CA GLY A 432 25.62 -30.66 -26.84
C GLY A 432 26.83 -31.09 -26.01
N GLN A 433 26.63 -31.62 -24.79
CA GLN A 433 27.71 -32.23 -24.01
C GLN A 433 28.09 -33.61 -24.55
N GLU A 434 27.13 -34.46 -24.95
CA GLU A 434 27.39 -35.77 -25.56
C GLU A 434 28.15 -35.68 -26.90
N GLU A 435 27.82 -34.70 -27.76
CA GLU A 435 28.55 -34.47 -29.02
C GLU A 435 30.01 -34.03 -28.78
N VAL A 436 30.27 -33.24 -27.73
CA VAL A 436 31.65 -32.86 -27.34
C VAL A 436 32.44 -34.06 -26.81
N TYR A 437 31.82 -34.97 -26.06
CA TYR A 437 32.47 -36.21 -25.61
C TYR A 437 32.71 -37.21 -26.76
N GLN A 438 31.90 -37.19 -27.82
CA GLN A 438 32.11 -38.01 -29.02
C GLN A 438 33.20 -37.44 -29.92
N GLU A 439 33.28 -36.12 -30.12
CA GLU A 439 34.40 -35.49 -30.84
C GLU A 439 35.75 -35.67 -30.12
N GLU A 440 35.78 -35.66 -28.78
CA GLU A 440 36.99 -35.97 -28.01
C GLU A 440 37.38 -37.46 -28.10
N ALA A 441 36.41 -38.38 -28.21
CA ALA A 441 36.68 -39.81 -28.38
C ALA A 441 37.23 -40.14 -29.78
N ASP A 442 36.67 -39.53 -30.83
CA ASP A 442 37.11 -39.73 -32.22
C ASP A 442 38.53 -39.13 -32.47
N GLN A 443 38.91 -38.05 -31.77
CA GLN A 443 40.28 -37.51 -31.81
C GLN A 443 41.32 -38.39 -31.07
N VAL A 444 40.88 -39.27 -30.17
CA VAL A 444 41.77 -40.24 -29.50
C VAL A 444 41.99 -41.48 -30.38
N GLU A 445 40.99 -41.90 -31.17
CA GLU A 445 41.17 -43.01 -32.13
C GLU A 445 42.07 -42.62 -33.31
N ASP A 446 41.99 -41.38 -33.82
CA ASP A 446 42.82 -40.94 -34.95
C ASP A 446 44.31 -40.76 -34.59
N ASN A 447 44.62 -40.57 -33.30
CA ASN A 447 46.00 -40.56 -32.78
C ASN A 447 46.58 -41.95 -32.50
N SER A 448 45.79 -43.02 -32.64
CA SER A 448 46.24 -44.41 -32.43
C SER A 448 46.65 -45.13 -33.72
N VAL A 449 46.39 -44.56 -34.89
CA VAL A 449 46.67 -45.18 -36.21
C VAL A 449 47.93 -44.59 -36.90
N SER A 450 48.52 -43.51 -36.39
CA SER A 450 49.75 -42.91 -36.97
C SER A 450 51.08 -43.47 -36.42
N GLY A 451 51.04 -44.61 -35.72
CA GLY A 451 52.18 -45.21 -35.05
C GLY A 451 52.74 -46.49 -35.68
N LEU A 452 52.64 -46.70 -37.00
CA LEU A 452 53.27 -47.86 -37.67
C LEU A 452 53.61 -47.53 -39.13
N THR A 453 54.84 -47.03 -39.36
CA THR A 453 55.66 -47.07 -40.60
C THR A 453 56.75 -46.00 -40.45
N THR A 454 58.01 -46.31 -40.16
CA THR A 454 59.02 -46.86 -41.07
C THR A 454 60.36 -47.03 -40.32
N ASP A 455 61.19 -47.95 -40.84
CA ASP A 455 62.60 -48.18 -40.52
C ASP A 455 63.51 -46.94 -40.51
#